data_AF-A0A7J6ABW1-F1
#
_entry.id   AF-A0A7J6ABW1-F1
#
_cell.length_a   1.000
_cell.length_b   1.000
_cell.length_c   1.000
_cell.angle_alpha   90.00
_cell.angle_beta   90.00
_cell.angle_gamma   90.00
#
_symmetry.space_group_name_H-M   'P 1'
#
loop_
_entity.id
_entity.type
_entity.pdbx_description
1 polymer ?
#
loop_
_entity_poly.entity_id
_entity_poly.type
_entity_poly.pdbx_seq_one_letter_code
_entity_poly.pdbx_strand_id
1 'polypeptide(L)'
;MSLCGFFFTSLLIFSAHFLQTCAGGAWDQENPSPPQLVQVSSGVSSGVVLRCQAPQGHSGRVFELYLVRTLKLSVQFDTERSYADFQLNTSTAKPDDIYCCRYDHSRYSMYTNLTPPPLELPAPQLSQRAEGALVCTGSPSYPGAHFSLFQQGSSSLLATQQAPKIEHTVQFTASGQHGERSRYQCQYSVLLGENWAHSELSSPILLQCVTGSPSCSSSSADNHPPSTGSVDLPLVCGSVSAALLFLMVLIVLAYGIRKYAKTAANKRRQREQEQFWQQVHSRDHIVDLTLQRVSTGFKEEGVASVWEPIYESPISTFTRPPGY
;
A
#
# COMPACT_ATOMS: atom_id res chain seq x y z
N MET A 1 -5.36 81.54 36.83
CA MET A 1 -5.97 81.09 35.56
C MET A 1 -5.51 79.66 35.28
N SER A 2 -6.40 78.84 34.74
CA SER A 2 -6.20 77.45 34.29
C SER A 2 -6.44 76.33 35.31
N LEU A 3 -7.72 75.98 35.47
CA LEU A 3 -8.19 74.65 35.89
C LEU A 3 -9.11 74.16 34.76
N CYS A 4 -8.52 73.71 33.66
CA CYS A 4 -9.24 73.12 32.54
C CYS A 4 -8.33 72.07 31.90
N GLY A 5 -8.34 70.85 32.43
CA GLY A 5 -7.43 69.81 31.92
C GLY A 5 -7.58 68.39 32.45
N PHE A 6 -8.50 68.10 33.38
CA PHE A 6 -8.58 66.77 33.99
C PHE A 6 -9.92 66.04 33.86
N PHE A 7 -10.93 66.62 33.20
CA PHE A 7 -12.25 65.97 33.07
C PHE A 7 -12.51 65.26 31.74
N PHE A 8 -11.62 65.35 30.75
CA PHE A 8 -11.84 64.73 29.43
C PHE A 8 -11.19 63.35 29.23
N THR A 9 -10.29 62.91 30.12
CA THR A 9 -9.61 61.60 29.97
C THR A 9 -10.33 60.45 30.68
N SER A 10 -11.17 60.72 31.68
CA SER A 10 -11.88 59.63 32.39
C SER A 10 -13.16 59.15 31.69
N LEU A 11 -13.75 59.93 30.78
CA LEU A 11 -14.99 59.53 30.09
C LEU A 11 -14.75 58.62 28.87
N LEU A 12 -13.52 58.54 28.34
CA LEU A 12 -13.19 57.66 27.21
C LEU A 12 -12.76 56.25 27.63
N ILE A 13 -12.39 56.03 28.89
CA ILE A 13 -11.97 54.70 29.37
C ILE A 13 -13.19 53.82 29.71
N PHE A 14 -14.34 54.40 30.07
CA PHE A 14 -15.56 53.63 30.33
C PHE A 14 -16.36 53.26 29.05
N SER A 15 -16.07 53.87 27.89
CA SER A 15 -16.73 53.50 26.63
C SER A 15 -16.08 52.30 25.92
N ALA A 16 -14.81 51.98 26.21
CA ALA A 16 -14.10 50.87 25.57
C ALA A 16 -14.39 49.52 26.25
N HIS A 17 -14.69 49.52 27.55
CA HIS A 17 -15.00 48.27 28.27
C HIS A 17 -16.46 47.80 28.11
N PHE A 18 -17.38 48.67 27.67
CA PHE A 18 -18.79 48.29 27.54
C PHE A 18 -19.20 47.82 26.13
N LEU A 19 -18.38 48.10 25.10
CA LEU A 19 -18.61 47.56 23.75
C LEU A 19 -18.02 46.16 23.53
N GLN A 20 -17.35 45.59 24.52
CA GLN A 20 -16.71 44.28 24.43
C GLN A 20 -17.52 43.13 25.04
N THR A 21 -18.80 43.36 25.38
CA THR A 21 -19.66 42.34 26.03
C THR A 21 -20.93 42.01 25.27
N CYS A 22 -21.09 42.50 24.04
CA CYS A 22 -22.26 42.18 23.19
C CYS A 22 -21.91 41.80 21.74
N ALA A 23 -20.66 41.41 21.47
CA ALA A 23 -20.43 40.47 20.37
C ALA A 23 -20.83 39.09 20.90
N GLY A 24 -22.09 38.74 20.68
CA GLY A 24 -22.59 37.40 20.94
C GLY A 24 -21.61 36.37 20.39
N GLY A 25 -21.39 35.31 21.16
CA GLY A 25 -20.63 34.16 20.73
C GLY A 25 -21.20 33.65 19.40
N ALA A 26 -20.60 34.09 18.31
CA ALA A 26 -20.28 33.18 17.24
C ALA A 26 -19.36 32.17 17.93
N TRP A 27 -19.94 31.04 18.30
CA TRP A 27 -19.17 29.84 18.50
C TRP A 27 -18.44 29.68 17.18
N ASP A 28 -17.19 30.15 17.11
CA ASP A 28 -16.26 29.69 16.11
C ASP A 28 -16.27 28.18 16.29
N GLN A 29 -17.05 27.51 15.44
CA GLN A 29 -17.17 26.07 15.40
C GLN A 29 -15.83 25.58 14.88
N GLU A 30 -14.84 25.57 15.77
CA GLU A 30 -13.48 25.20 15.48
C GLU A 30 -13.52 23.75 15.03
N ASN A 31 -13.38 23.56 13.73
CA ASN A 31 -13.68 22.30 13.08
C ASN A 31 -12.76 21.22 13.66
N PRO A 32 -13.31 20.16 14.29
CA PRO A 32 -12.51 19.25 15.10
C PRO A 32 -11.35 18.66 14.31
N SER A 33 -10.21 18.54 14.97
CA SER A 33 -8.98 18.01 14.39
C SER A 33 -9.21 16.58 13.84
N PRO A 34 -8.60 16.22 12.70
CA PRO A 34 -8.86 14.95 12.03
C PRO A 34 -8.40 13.76 12.90
N PRO A 35 -9.15 12.66 12.96
CA PRO A 35 -8.77 11.47 13.71
C PRO A 35 -7.68 10.66 12.99
N GLN A 36 -7.11 9.72 13.73
CA GLN A 36 -6.17 8.73 13.22
C GLN A 36 -6.88 7.37 13.08
N LEU A 37 -6.72 6.72 11.92
CA LEU A 37 -7.21 5.36 11.70
C LEU A 37 -6.02 4.39 11.79
N VAL A 38 -6.08 3.41 12.69
CA VAL A 38 -5.02 2.42 12.88
C VAL A 38 -5.59 1.00 12.93
N GLN A 39 -4.84 0.03 12.41
CA GLN A 39 -5.19 -1.38 12.49
C GLN A 39 -4.62 -1.96 13.79
N VAL A 40 -5.49 -2.38 14.72
CA VAL A 40 -5.08 -2.80 16.08
C VAL A 40 -4.97 -4.31 16.26
N SER A 41 -5.64 -5.10 15.43
CA SER A 41 -5.49 -6.56 15.44
C SER A 41 -5.85 -7.16 14.08
N SER A 42 -5.04 -8.11 13.65
CA SER A 42 -5.36 -9.05 12.57
C SER A 42 -5.57 -10.41 13.24
N GLY A 43 -6.83 -10.76 13.55
CA GLY A 43 -7.13 -12.00 14.26
C GLY A 43 -7.01 -13.22 13.35
N VAL A 44 -6.56 -14.35 13.92
CA VAL A 44 -6.41 -15.67 13.26
C VAL A 44 -7.70 -16.17 12.59
N SER A 45 -8.87 -15.64 13.00
CA SER A 45 -10.17 -15.93 12.40
C SER A 45 -10.69 -14.73 11.60
N SER A 46 -10.22 -14.60 10.35
CA SER A 46 -10.82 -13.84 9.23
C SER A 46 -11.31 -12.40 9.48
N GLY A 47 -10.81 -11.73 10.52
CA GLY A 47 -11.31 -10.42 10.96
C GLY A 47 -10.18 -9.45 11.22
N VAL A 48 -10.34 -8.22 10.72
CA VAL A 48 -9.43 -7.10 11.01
C VAL A 48 -10.19 -6.06 11.82
N VAL A 49 -9.54 -5.54 12.86
CA VAL A 49 -10.10 -4.46 13.68
C VAL A 49 -9.39 -3.15 13.36
N LEU A 50 -10.17 -2.18 12.91
CA LEU A 50 -9.72 -0.80 12.71
C LEU A 50 -10.17 0.07 13.87
N ARG A 51 -9.24 0.82 14.46
CA ARG A 51 -9.52 1.82 15.50
C ARG A 51 -9.47 3.21 14.91
N CYS A 52 -10.58 3.93 15.01
CA CYS A 52 -10.62 5.36 14.76
C CYS A 52 -10.41 6.11 16.07
N GLN A 53 -9.31 6.85 16.19
CA GLN A 53 -8.90 7.54 17.40
C GLN A 53 -8.98 9.05 17.21
N ALA A 54 -9.72 9.72 18.08
CA ALA A 54 -9.76 11.17 18.16
C ALA A 54 -8.39 11.71 18.63
N PRO A 55 -7.99 12.91 18.19
CA PRO A 55 -6.78 13.57 18.66
C PRO A 55 -6.75 13.75 20.18
N GLN A 56 -5.56 13.95 20.75
CA GLN A 56 -5.43 14.18 22.19
C GLN A 56 -6.30 15.37 22.64
N GLY A 57 -7.00 15.19 23.76
CA GLY A 57 -7.93 16.18 24.31
C GLY A 57 -9.28 16.28 23.59
N HIS A 58 -9.53 15.44 22.58
CA HIS A 58 -10.80 15.40 21.86
C HIS A 58 -11.52 14.07 22.09
N SER A 59 -12.83 14.13 22.01
CA SER A 59 -13.72 12.97 22.11
C SER A 59 -14.93 13.16 21.21
N GLY A 60 -15.52 12.03 20.82
CA GLY A 60 -16.74 12.02 20.03
C GLY A 60 -17.76 11.04 20.57
N ARG A 61 -19.04 11.25 20.25
CA ARG A 61 -20.11 10.29 20.51
C ARG A 61 -20.36 9.40 19.32
N VAL A 62 -20.17 9.90 18.11
CA VAL A 62 -20.40 9.19 16.86
C VAL A 62 -19.07 9.03 16.14
N PHE A 63 -18.76 7.80 15.76
CA PHE A 63 -17.61 7.47 14.93
C PHE A 63 -18.09 6.74 13.67
N GLU A 64 -17.58 7.15 12.53
CA GLU A 64 -18.00 6.63 11.24
C GLU A 64 -16.78 6.15 10.44
N LEU A 65 -16.90 4.96 9.86
CA LEU A 65 -15.90 4.35 9.00
C LEU A 65 -16.41 4.33 7.56
N TYR A 66 -15.58 4.81 6.65
CA TYR A 66 -15.86 4.90 5.23
C TYR A 66 -14.91 4.01 4.44
N LEU A 67 -15.42 3.34 3.41
CA LEU A 67 -14.64 2.79 2.31
C LEU A 67 -14.66 3.79 1.17
N VAL A 68 -13.53 4.43 0.89
CA VAL A 68 -13.43 5.55 -0.05
C VAL A 68 -14.42 6.67 0.33
N ARG A 69 -15.62 6.70 -0.26
CA ARG A 69 -16.68 7.69 0.02
C ARG A 69 -17.97 7.08 0.55
N THR A 70 -18.01 5.76 0.71
CA THR A 70 -19.21 5.03 1.11
C THR A 70 -19.13 4.71 2.59
N LEU A 71 -20.10 5.18 3.37
CA LEU A 71 -20.23 4.82 4.78
C LEU A 71 -20.40 3.31 4.91
N LYS A 72 -19.53 2.66 5.68
CA LYS A 72 -19.54 1.22 5.91
C LYS A 72 -20.11 0.88 7.28
N LEU A 73 -19.62 1.56 8.31
CA LEU A 73 -20.00 1.32 9.69
C LEU A 73 -20.12 2.65 10.41
N SER A 74 -21.05 2.73 11.35
CA SER A 74 -21.19 3.86 12.27
C SER A 74 -21.44 3.29 13.65
N VAL A 75 -20.77 3.88 14.66
CA VAL A 75 -20.91 3.52 16.06
C VAL A 75 -21.25 4.79 16.83
N GLN A 76 -22.29 4.71 17.64
CA GLN A 76 -22.73 5.79 18.50
C GLN A 76 -22.66 5.36 19.96
N PHE A 77 -22.11 6.23 20.80
CA PHE A 77 -21.98 6.05 22.24
C PHE A 77 -22.86 7.06 22.98
N ASP A 78 -23.38 6.65 24.14
CA ASP A 78 -24.14 7.54 25.03
C ASP A 78 -23.27 8.64 25.63
N THR A 79 -22.00 8.30 25.90
CA THR A 79 -20.98 9.20 26.44
C THR A 79 -19.86 9.39 25.43
N GLU A 80 -19.23 10.56 25.48
CA GLU A 80 -18.06 10.85 24.68
C GLU A 80 -16.91 9.85 24.91
N ARG A 81 -16.29 9.40 23.83
CA ARG A 81 -15.13 8.50 23.82
C ARG A 81 -14.03 9.07 22.95
N SER A 82 -12.79 8.73 23.28
CA SER A 82 -11.62 9.13 22.49
C SER A 82 -11.36 8.20 21.30
N TYR A 83 -12.05 7.06 21.19
CA TYR A 83 -11.91 6.14 20.06
C TYR A 83 -13.11 5.22 19.87
N ALA A 84 -13.20 4.61 18.69
CA ALA A 84 -14.10 3.52 18.36
C ALA A 84 -13.38 2.41 17.58
N ASP A 85 -13.73 1.16 17.85
CA ASP A 85 -13.20 -0.02 17.16
C ASP A 85 -14.25 -0.58 16.19
N PHE A 86 -13.82 -0.85 14.96
CA PHE A 86 -14.65 -1.37 13.88
C PHE A 86 -14.14 -2.74 13.44
N GLN A 87 -15.00 -3.75 13.51
CA GLN A 87 -14.69 -5.09 13.05
C GLN A 87 -15.05 -5.23 11.56
N LEU A 88 -14.05 -5.55 10.74
CA LEU A 88 -14.19 -5.81 9.31
C LEU A 88 -13.95 -7.29 9.02
N ASN A 89 -14.76 -7.84 8.12
CA ASN A 89 -14.59 -9.22 7.66
C ASN A 89 -13.63 -9.26 6.46
N THR A 90 -12.48 -9.93 6.62
CA THR A 90 -11.44 -9.97 5.58
C THR A 90 -11.85 -10.77 4.35
N SER A 91 -12.87 -11.63 4.46
CA SER A 91 -13.39 -12.38 3.31
C SER A 91 -14.08 -11.49 2.27
N THR A 92 -14.54 -10.31 2.68
CA THR A 92 -15.24 -9.34 1.82
C THR A 92 -14.39 -8.16 1.40
N ALA A 93 -13.22 -7.99 2.04
CA ALA A 93 -12.32 -6.89 1.78
C ALA A 93 -11.41 -7.19 0.59
N LYS A 94 -11.30 -6.26 -0.34
CA LYS A 94 -10.38 -6.35 -1.48
C LYS A 94 -9.01 -5.76 -1.09
N PRO A 95 -7.92 -6.23 -1.73
CA PRO A 95 -6.57 -5.69 -1.47
C PRO A 95 -6.46 -4.17 -1.68
N ASP A 96 -7.26 -3.61 -2.58
CA ASP A 96 -7.28 -2.18 -2.93
C ASP A 96 -8.28 -1.35 -2.10
N ASP A 97 -8.93 -1.97 -1.10
CA ASP A 97 -9.89 -1.26 -0.26
C ASP A 97 -9.18 -0.28 0.68
N ILE A 98 -9.37 1.02 0.42
CA ILE A 98 -8.88 2.12 1.26
C ILE A 98 -9.95 2.64 2.21
N TYR A 99 -9.63 2.70 3.50
CA TYR A 99 -10.55 3.13 4.54
C TYR A 99 -10.15 4.49 5.12
N CYS A 100 -11.13 5.29 5.51
CA CYS A 100 -10.95 6.49 6.33
C CYS A 100 -12.04 6.56 7.39
N CYS A 101 -11.85 7.37 8.43
CA CYS A 101 -12.84 7.56 9.48
C CYS A 101 -13.01 9.02 9.88
N ARG A 102 -14.11 9.32 10.57
CA ARG A 102 -14.36 10.63 11.23
C ARG A 102 -15.12 10.44 12.54
N TYR A 103 -15.11 11.45 13.41
CA TYR A 103 -15.92 11.49 14.63
C TYR A 103 -16.68 12.82 14.73
N ASP A 104 -17.92 12.84 15.20
CA ASP A 104 -18.72 14.06 15.48
C ASP A 104 -18.58 15.19 14.43
N HIS A 105 -18.57 14.85 13.15
CA HIS A 105 -18.40 15.77 12.01
C HIS A 105 -17.00 16.41 11.87
N SER A 106 -15.98 15.84 12.49
CA SER A 106 -14.58 16.17 12.26
C SER A 106 -14.19 16.05 10.78
N ARG A 107 -13.02 16.59 10.46
CA ARG A 107 -12.35 16.24 9.21
C ARG A 107 -12.08 14.73 9.14
N TYR A 108 -12.04 14.19 7.93
CA TYR A 108 -11.69 12.79 7.69
C TYR A 108 -10.23 12.51 8.04
N SER A 109 -9.96 11.30 8.53
CA SER A 109 -8.60 10.76 8.66
C SER A 109 -7.93 10.61 7.29
N MET A 110 -6.62 10.41 7.30
CA MET A 110 -5.92 9.92 6.11
C MET A 110 -6.45 8.54 5.70
N TYR A 111 -6.45 8.27 4.39
CA TYR A 111 -6.81 6.97 3.85
C TYR A 111 -5.73 5.94 4.21
N THR A 112 -6.17 4.76 4.66
CA THR A 112 -5.31 3.67 5.08
C THR A 112 -5.74 2.38 4.37
N ASN A 113 -4.78 1.64 3.83
CA ASN A 113 -5.01 0.31 3.27
C ASN A 113 -5.03 -0.72 4.40
N LEU A 114 -5.81 -1.78 4.23
CA LEU A 114 -5.73 -2.92 5.14
C LEU A 114 -4.42 -3.67 4.92
N THR A 115 -3.70 -3.92 6.01
CA THR A 115 -2.56 -4.85 5.95
C THR A 115 -3.11 -6.25 6.21
N PRO A 116 -3.03 -7.19 5.26
CA PRO A 116 -3.48 -8.55 5.50
C PRO A 116 -2.67 -9.17 6.66
N PRO A 117 -3.27 -10.06 7.47
CA PRO A 117 -2.51 -10.82 8.46
C PRO A 117 -1.33 -11.53 7.79
N PRO A 118 -0.16 -11.62 8.46
CA PRO A 118 0.93 -12.45 7.98
C PRO A 118 0.40 -13.87 7.82
N LEU A 119 0.50 -14.41 6.60
CA LEU A 119 0.04 -15.75 6.31
C LEU A 119 1.09 -16.74 6.80
N GLU A 120 0.90 -17.24 8.02
CA GLU A 120 1.78 -18.25 8.62
C GLU A 120 1.39 -19.64 8.11
N LEU A 121 2.32 -20.26 7.37
CA LEU A 121 2.18 -21.63 6.91
C LEU A 121 2.77 -22.59 7.96
N PRO A 122 2.12 -23.76 8.22
CA PRO A 122 2.66 -24.77 9.12
C PRO A 122 4.09 -25.19 8.78
N ALA A 123 4.93 -25.45 9.78
CA ALA A 123 6.27 -25.96 9.55
C ALA A 123 6.23 -27.38 8.94
N PRO A 124 7.05 -27.66 7.89
CA PRO A 124 7.14 -28.98 7.30
C PRO A 124 7.90 -29.96 8.20
N GLN A 125 7.67 -31.24 7.95
CA GLN A 125 8.42 -32.33 8.57
C GLN A 125 9.40 -32.92 7.57
N LEU A 126 10.66 -33.04 7.97
CA LEU A 126 11.72 -33.67 7.19
C LEU A 126 12.14 -34.96 7.87
N SER A 127 12.18 -36.05 7.10
CA SER A 127 12.51 -37.39 7.59
C SER A 127 13.44 -38.11 6.61
N GLN A 128 14.20 -39.09 7.09
CA GLN A 128 15.06 -39.95 6.28
C GLN A 128 14.39 -41.32 6.12
N ARG A 129 14.24 -41.79 4.89
CA ARG A 129 13.73 -43.13 4.55
C ARG A 129 14.89 -44.13 4.43
N ALA A 130 14.57 -45.43 4.51
CA ALA A 130 15.48 -46.50 4.11
C ALA A 130 16.02 -46.18 2.71
N GLU A 131 17.33 -46.36 2.48
CA GLU A 131 18.09 -45.95 1.28
C GLU A 131 18.63 -44.50 1.27
N GLY A 132 18.44 -43.73 2.35
CA GLY A 132 18.99 -42.37 2.45
C GLY A 132 18.21 -41.31 1.66
N ALA A 133 17.02 -41.66 1.17
CA ALA A 133 16.10 -40.70 0.59
C ALA A 133 15.54 -39.75 1.66
N LEU A 134 15.51 -38.46 1.34
CA LEU A 134 14.98 -37.42 2.21
C LEU A 134 13.52 -37.14 1.84
N VAL A 135 12.61 -37.37 2.77
CA VAL A 135 11.18 -37.16 2.58
C VAL A 135 10.76 -35.91 3.33
N CYS A 136 10.27 -34.93 2.58
CA CYS A 136 9.73 -33.70 3.14
C CYS A 136 8.22 -33.65 2.96
N THR A 137 7.51 -33.45 4.07
CA THR A 137 6.05 -33.45 4.15
C THR A 137 5.58 -32.08 4.62
N GLY A 138 4.81 -31.40 3.79
CA GLY A 138 4.18 -30.11 4.10
C GLY A 138 2.79 -30.28 4.70
N SER A 139 2.03 -29.19 4.79
CA SER A 139 0.65 -29.28 5.27
C SER A 139 -0.27 -29.98 4.25
N PRO A 140 -1.14 -30.92 4.67
CA PRO A 140 -2.14 -31.55 3.81
C PRO A 140 -3.13 -30.58 3.17
N SER A 141 -3.25 -29.36 3.72
CA SER A 141 -4.10 -28.31 3.15
C SER A 141 -3.59 -27.74 1.82
N TYR A 142 -2.32 -28.03 1.46
CA TYR A 142 -1.69 -27.49 0.26
C TYR A 142 -1.02 -28.59 -0.58
N PRO A 143 -1.80 -29.46 -1.24
CA PRO A 143 -1.24 -30.43 -2.17
C PRO A 143 -0.64 -29.74 -3.40
N GLY A 144 0.38 -30.33 -4.01
CA GLY A 144 1.06 -29.77 -5.17
C GLY A 144 2.01 -28.59 -4.88
N ALA A 145 2.32 -28.35 -3.59
CA ALA A 145 3.27 -27.32 -3.16
C ALA A 145 4.68 -27.54 -3.72
N HIS A 146 5.47 -26.47 -3.77
CA HIS A 146 6.89 -26.54 -4.09
C HIS A 146 7.69 -26.76 -2.82
N PHE A 147 8.66 -27.66 -2.86
CA PHE A 147 9.50 -28.00 -1.73
C PHE A 147 10.96 -27.71 -2.07
N SER A 148 11.67 -27.11 -1.13
CA SER A 148 13.07 -26.75 -1.26
C SER A 148 13.88 -27.32 -0.11
N LEU A 149 15.02 -27.91 -0.44
CA LEU A 149 15.95 -28.51 0.51
C LEU A 149 17.16 -27.59 0.70
N PHE A 150 17.54 -27.39 1.96
CA PHE A 150 18.62 -26.52 2.39
C PHE A 150 19.62 -27.29 3.25
N GLN A 151 20.89 -26.91 3.16
CA GLN A 151 21.93 -27.34 4.11
C GLN A 151 22.04 -26.33 5.22
N GLN A 152 21.97 -26.77 6.48
CA GLN A 152 22.10 -25.87 7.63
C GLN A 152 23.48 -25.20 7.63
N GLY A 153 23.51 -23.87 7.77
CA GLY A 153 24.73 -23.06 7.71
C GLY A 153 25.07 -22.54 6.31
N SER A 154 24.36 -22.99 5.28
CA SER A 154 24.39 -22.38 3.95
C SER A 154 23.00 -21.88 3.57
N SER A 155 22.90 -20.64 3.09
CA SER A 155 21.66 -20.16 2.47
C SER A 155 21.45 -20.71 1.06
N SER A 156 22.36 -21.58 0.57
CA SER A 156 22.26 -22.16 -0.77
C SER A 156 21.20 -23.25 -0.81
N LEU A 157 20.25 -23.07 -1.72
CA LEU A 157 19.27 -24.08 -2.09
C LEU A 157 19.99 -25.28 -2.74
N LEU A 158 19.77 -26.47 -2.19
CA LEU A 158 20.36 -27.71 -2.70
C LEU A 158 19.53 -28.33 -3.82
N ALA A 159 18.21 -28.35 -3.62
CA ALA A 159 17.26 -28.93 -4.56
C ALA A 159 15.87 -28.32 -4.36
N THR A 160 15.11 -28.25 -5.44
CA THR A 160 13.68 -27.91 -5.41
C THR A 160 12.91 -28.96 -6.19
N GLN A 161 11.75 -29.35 -5.66
CA GLN A 161 10.87 -30.31 -6.29
C GLN A 161 9.42 -29.90 -6.06
N GLN A 162 8.55 -30.11 -7.05
CA GLN A 162 7.13 -29.88 -6.90
C GLN A 162 6.44 -31.18 -6.51
N ALA A 163 5.59 -31.14 -5.49
CA ALA A 163 4.78 -32.29 -5.13
C ALA A 163 3.75 -32.62 -6.23
N PRO A 164 3.37 -33.89 -6.38
CA PRO A 164 2.22 -34.26 -7.20
C PRO A 164 0.96 -33.48 -6.79
N LYS A 165 0.05 -33.23 -7.73
CA LYS A 165 -1.14 -32.35 -7.52
C LYS A 165 -2.06 -32.76 -6.37
N ILE A 166 -2.00 -34.02 -5.93
CA ILE A 166 -2.83 -34.57 -4.85
C ILE A 166 -2.02 -34.94 -3.60
N GLU A 167 -0.71 -34.72 -3.63
CA GLU A 167 0.21 -35.06 -2.55
C GLU A 167 0.81 -33.80 -1.93
N HIS A 168 1.16 -33.90 -0.65
CA HIS A 168 1.79 -32.84 0.13
C HIS A 168 3.19 -33.28 0.59
N THR A 169 3.80 -34.19 -0.16
CA THR A 169 5.10 -34.79 0.16
C THR A 169 5.96 -34.88 -1.08
N VAL A 170 7.27 -34.69 -0.93
CA VAL A 170 8.27 -34.93 -1.98
C VAL A 170 9.40 -35.80 -1.44
N GLN A 171 10.11 -36.45 -2.37
CA GLN A 171 11.29 -37.24 -2.05
C GLN A 171 12.51 -36.66 -2.79
N PHE A 172 13.50 -36.21 -2.02
CA PHE A 172 14.80 -35.83 -2.54
C PHE A 172 15.74 -37.04 -2.49
N THR A 173 16.39 -37.32 -3.62
CA THR A 173 17.50 -38.27 -3.66
C THR A 173 18.72 -37.59 -3.05
N ALA A 174 19.32 -38.22 -2.04
CA ALA A 174 20.59 -37.75 -1.49
C ALA A 174 21.69 -37.98 -2.52
N SER A 175 21.89 -37.02 -3.43
CA SER A 175 22.97 -37.11 -4.42
C SER A 175 24.32 -37.07 -3.70
N GLY A 176 25.12 -38.11 -3.91
CA GLY A 176 26.28 -38.45 -3.10
C GLY A 176 27.42 -37.44 -3.19
N GLN A 177 27.45 -36.51 -2.24
CA GLN A 177 28.67 -35.87 -1.73
C GLN A 177 28.38 -35.33 -0.33
N HIS A 178 28.01 -36.24 0.58
CA HIS A 178 27.69 -35.87 1.95
C HIS A 178 28.99 -35.63 2.73
N GLY A 179 29.23 -34.36 3.07
CA GLY A 179 30.14 -34.05 4.17
C GLY A 179 29.65 -34.75 5.44
N GLU A 180 30.58 -35.31 6.20
CA GLU A 180 30.41 -36.25 7.33
C GLU A 180 29.56 -35.72 8.51
N ARG A 181 28.86 -34.59 8.36
CA ARG A 181 28.02 -33.99 9.39
C ARG A 181 26.96 -33.00 8.89
N SER A 182 26.63 -33.03 7.60
CA SER A 182 25.69 -32.06 7.03
C SER A 182 24.29 -32.24 7.62
N ARG A 183 23.73 -31.13 8.13
CA ARG A 183 22.35 -31.06 8.61
C ARG A 183 21.46 -30.48 7.53
N TYR A 184 20.28 -31.07 7.35
CA TYR A 184 19.37 -30.69 6.27
C TYR A 184 18.08 -30.15 6.83
N GLN A 185 17.52 -29.15 6.16
CA GLN A 185 16.24 -28.56 6.46
C GLN A 185 15.43 -28.47 5.18
N CYS A 186 14.11 -28.51 5.31
CA CYS A 186 13.20 -28.38 4.20
C CYS A 186 12.26 -27.20 4.43
N GLN A 187 11.85 -26.56 3.35
CA GLN A 187 10.80 -25.55 3.32
C GLN A 187 9.82 -25.91 2.21
N TYR A 188 8.55 -25.53 2.36
CA TYR A 188 7.63 -25.55 1.23
C TYR A 188 7.05 -24.17 0.95
N SER A 189 6.68 -23.94 -0.30
CA SER A 189 6.04 -22.73 -0.76
C SER A 189 4.81 -23.04 -1.61
N VAL A 190 3.82 -22.16 -1.49
CA VAL A 190 2.52 -22.28 -2.13
C VAL A 190 2.13 -20.95 -2.74
N LEU A 191 1.50 -21.00 -3.92
CA LEU A 191 0.94 -19.83 -4.56
C LEU A 191 -0.46 -19.58 -4.00
N LEU A 192 -0.63 -18.49 -3.24
CA LEU A 192 -1.91 -18.09 -2.64
C LEU A 192 -2.36 -16.78 -3.27
N GLY A 193 -3.34 -16.89 -4.17
CA GLY A 193 -3.72 -15.78 -5.04
C GLY A 193 -2.57 -15.48 -6.01
N GLU A 194 -1.97 -14.28 -5.90
CA GLU A 194 -0.86 -13.84 -6.75
C GLU A 194 0.50 -13.91 -6.06
N ASN A 195 0.54 -14.24 -4.76
CA ASN A 195 1.75 -14.17 -3.94
C ASN A 195 2.22 -15.57 -3.52
N TRP A 196 3.54 -15.76 -3.50
CA TRP A 196 4.16 -16.97 -2.95
C TRP A 196 4.30 -16.83 -1.44
N ALA A 197 3.64 -17.72 -0.70
CA ALA A 197 3.83 -17.86 0.73
C ALA A 197 4.82 -19.01 1.00
N HIS A 198 5.66 -18.84 2.02
CA HIS A 198 6.72 -19.78 2.37
C HIS A 198 6.52 -20.26 3.81
N SER A 199 6.68 -21.56 4.05
CA SER A 199 6.66 -22.11 5.39
C SER A 199 7.91 -21.72 6.16
N GLU A 200 7.89 -21.93 7.47
CA GLU A 200 9.13 -22.01 8.23
C GLU A 200 9.99 -23.19 7.73
N LEU A 201 11.28 -23.17 8.08
CA LEU A 201 12.19 -24.28 7.85
C LEU A 201 11.88 -25.42 8.82
N SER A 202 11.96 -26.66 8.35
CA SER A 202 11.81 -27.85 9.18
C SER A 202 12.89 -27.94 10.26
N SER A 203 12.63 -28.73 11.30
CA SER A 203 13.68 -29.16 12.22
C SER A 203 14.83 -29.82 11.44
N PRO A 204 16.10 -29.48 11.73
CA PRO A 204 17.23 -30.04 11.01
C PRO A 204 17.41 -31.52 11.34
N ILE A 205 17.64 -32.34 10.31
CA ILE A 205 18.03 -33.74 10.49
C ILE A 205 19.50 -33.94 10.14
N LEU A 206 20.17 -34.80 10.92
CA LEU A 206 21.53 -35.27 10.64
C LEU A 206 21.44 -36.58 9.87
N LEU A 207 22.08 -36.66 8.73
CA LEU A 207 22.10 -37.90 7.97
C LEU A 207 23.15 -38.85 8.53
N GLN A 208 22.69 -40.04 8.89
CA GLN A 208 23.56 -41.13 9.32
C GLN A 208 24.07 -41.83 8.05
N CYS A 209 25.40 -42.02 7.94
CA CYS A 209 25.98 -42.89 6.92
C CYS A 209 25.32 -44.28 7.04
N VAL A 210 24.81 -44.82 5.93
CA VAL A 210 24.42 -46.23 5.89
C VAL A 210 25.71 -47.04 5.93
N THR A 211 25.86 -47.86 6.97
CA THR A 211 27.01 -48.76 7.16
C THR A 211 27.11 -49.70 5.96
N GLY A 212 28.04 -49.44 5.04
CA GLY A 212 28.25 -50.25 3.83
C GLY A 212 28.59 -49.47 2.54
N SER A 213 28.46 -48.14 2.51
CA SER A 213 28.95 -47.35 1.37
C SER A 213 30.47 -47.07 1.49
N PRO A 214 31.24 -47.18 0.39
CA PRO A 214 32.71 -47.05 0.41
C PRO A 214 33.22 -45.65 0.79
N SER A 215 32.33 -44.69 0.97
CA SER A 215 32.62 -43.29 1.31
C SER A 215 32.77 -43.03 2.82
N CYS A 216 32.37 -43.98 3.68
CA CYS A 216 32.49 -43.84 5.14
C CYS A 216 33.61 -44.76 5.66
N SER A 217 34.82 -44.62 5.13
CA SER A 217 36.03 -45.06 5.80
C SER A 217 36.45 -43.98 6.78
N SER A 218 36.32 -44.29 8.06
CA SER A 218 36.84 -43.51 9.18
C SER A 218 38.29 -43.12 8.89
N SER A 219 38.55 -41.84 8.65
CA SER A 219 39.92 -41.33 8.59
C SER A 219 40.47 -41.32 10.02
N SER A 220 41.17 -42.41 10.34
CA SER A 220 42.17 -42.44 11.40
C SER A 220 43.11 -41.27 11.22
N ALA A 221 43.35 -40.57 12.33
CA ALA A 221 44.26 -39.45 12.44
C ALA A 221 45.57 -39.71 11.70
N ASP A 222 45.86 -38.89 10.69
CA ASP A 222 47.22 -38.67 10.25
C ASP A 222 47.46 -37.18 10.03
N ASN A 223 48.44 -36.70 10.81
CA ASN A 223 48.90 -35.33 10.83
C ASN A 223 49.64 -35.03 9.52
N HIS A 224 49.02 -34.24 8.63
CA HIS A 224 49.76 -33.57 7.57
C HIS A 224 49.29 -32.13 7.40
N PRO A 225 50.22 -31.15 7.30
CA PRO A 225 49.85 -29.75 7.20
C PRO A 225 49.26 -29.46 5.81
N PRO A 226 48.29 -28.54 5.68
CA PRO A 226 47.68 -28.26 4.41
C PRO A 226 48.69 -27.54 3.51
N SER A 227 49.04 -28.21 2.40
CA SER A 227 49.68 -27.56 1.25
C SER A 227 48.72 -26.52 0.69
N THR A 228 49.06 -25.26 0.92
CA THR A 228 48.47 -24.07 0.32
C THR A 228 48.54 -24.18 -1.20
N GLY A 229 47.43 -24.58 -1.81
CA GLY A 229 47.19 -24.46 -3.24
C GLY A 229 47.15 -22.98 -3.60
N SER A 230 48.28 -22.49 -4.10
CA SER A 230 48.46 -21.21 -4.77
C SER A 230 47.43 -21.05 -5.89
N VAL A 231 46.33 -20.35 -5.60
CA VAL A 231 45.50 -19.72 -6.62
C VAL A 231 46.03 -18.31 -6.79
N ASP A 232 46.41 -17.96 -8.02
CA ASP A 232 46.94 -16.65 -8.38
C ASP A 232 45.92 -15.54 -8.06
N LEU A 233 46.05 -15.03 -6.83
CA LEU A 233 45.28 -13.95 -6.22
C LEU A 233 45.33 -12.61 -6.98
N PRO A 234 46.32 -12.26 -7.84
CA PRO A 234 46.26 -10.98 -8.56
C PRO A 234 45.29 -10.95 -9.75
N LEU A 235 44.82 -12.09 -10.27
CA LEU A 235 43.96 -12.11 -11.47
C LEU A 235 42.47 -11.86 -11.12
N VAL A 236 42.03 -12.27 -9.93
CA VAL A 236 40.64 -12.10 -9.46
C VAL A 236 40.39 -10.67 -8.96
N CYS A 237 41.42 -10.00 -8.42
CA CYS A 237 41.27 -8.63 -7.92
C CYS A 237 41.17 -7.58 -9.04
N GLY A 238 41.72 -7.85 -10.23
CA GLY A 238 41.64 -6.96 -11.40
C GLY A 238 40.29 -7.00 -12.13
N SER A 239 39.63 -8.17 -12.20
CA SER A 239 38.38 -8.33 -12.96
C SER A 239 37.19 -7.66 -12.26
N VAL A 240 37.18 -7.66 -10.93
CA VAL A 240 36.14 -7.00 -10.13
C VAL A 240 36.19 -5.48 -10.29
N SER A 241 37.38 -4.88 -10.37
CA SER A 241 37.52 -3.43 -10.62
C SER A 241 37.03 -3.03 -12.02
N ALA A 242 37.28 -3.83 -13.06
CA ALA A 242 36.81 -3.53 -14.42
C ALA A 242 35.28 -3.62 -14.53
N ALA A 243 34.66 -4.62 -13.88
CA ALA A 243 33.21 -4.78 -13.85
C ALA A 243 32.51 -3.62 -13.14
N LEU A 244 33.06 -3.16 -12.01
CA LEU A 244 32.52 -2.01 -11.28
C LEU A 244 32.61 -0.72 -12.09
N LEU A 245 33.74 -0.47 -12.77
CA LEU A 245 33.88 0.71 -13.64
C LEU A 245 32.90 0.67 -14.82
N PHE A 246 32.73 -0.49 -15.45
CA PHE A 246 31.76 -0.65 -16.53
C PHE A 246 30.33 -0.39 -16.05
N LEU A 247 29.97 -0.90 -14.87
CA LEU A 247 28.66 -0.69 -14.27
C LEU A 247 28.39 0.78 -13.93
N MET A 248 29.40 1.50 -13.44
CA MET A 248 29.30 2.95 -13.20
C MET A 248 29.07 3.75 -14.49
N VAL A 249 29.76 3.40 -15.58
CA VAL A 249 29.55 4.04 -16.89
C VAL A 249 28.12 3.79 -17.40
N LEU A 250 27.60 2.56 -17.26
CA LEU A 250 26.22 2.25 -17.65
C LEU A 250 25.20 3.04 -16.84
N ILE A 251 25.40 3.21 -15.53
CA ILE A 251 24.52 4.02 -14.68
C ILE A 251 24.50 5.48 -15.13
N VAL A 252 25.66 6.07 -15.42
CA VAL A 252 25.76 7.46 -15.87
C VAL A 252 25.07 7.64 -17.24
N LEU A 253 25.26 6.70 -18.18
CA LEU A 253 24.59 6.73 -19.48
C LEU A 253 23.07 6.59 -19.33
N ALA A 254 22.60 5.64 -18.52
CA ALA A 254 21.17 5.45 -18.27
C ALA A 254 20.55 6.70 -17.62
N TYR A 255 21.24 7.32 -16.66
CA TYR A 255 20.81 8.57 -16.05
C TYR A 255 20.77 9.72 -17.07
N GLY A 256 21.79 9.84 -17.93
CA GLY A 256 21.85 10.82 -19.01
C GLY A 256 20.69 10.68 -20.00
N ILE A 257 20.40 9.47 -20.45
CA ILE A 257 19.28 9.17 -21.35
C ILE A 257 17.94 9.48 -20.68
N ARG A 258 17.74 9.07 -19.41
CA ARG A 258 16.51 9.36 -18.66
C ARG A 258 16.32 10.87 -18.47
N LYS A 259 17.38 11.60 -18.12
CA LYS A 259 17.34 13.05 -17.95
C LYS A 259 17.03 13.74 -19.28
N TYR A 260 17.68 13.31 -20.36
CA TYR A 260 17.42 13.83 -21.70
C TYR A 260 15.97 13.58 -22.14
N ALA A 261 15.47 12.35 -22.00
CA ALA A 261 14.08 11.99 -22.33
C ALA A 261 13.07 12.81 -21.52
N LYS A 262 13.32 13.03 -20.22
CA LYS A 262 12.47 13.87 -19.37
C LYS A 262 12.48 15.33 -19.83
N THR A 263 13.65 15.88 -20.18
CA THR A 263 13.74 17.25 -20.71
C THR A 263 13.06 17.40 -22.08
N ALA A 264 13.16 16.39 -22.94
CA ALA A 264 12.49 16.39 -24.25
C ALA A 264 10.97 16.29 -24.11
N ALA A 265 10.48 15.44 -23.21
CA ALA A 265 9.05 15.29 -22.92
C ALA A 265 8.45 16.59 -22.34
N ASN A 266 9.16 17.24 -21.42
CA ASN A 266 8.71 18.53 -20.85
C ASN A 266 8.66 19.62 -21.91
N LYS A 267 9.66 19.71 -22.81
CA LYS A 267 9.64 20.66 -23.94
C LYS A 267 8.48 20.39 -24.90
N ARG A 268 8.12 19.13 -25.13
CA ARG A 268 6.97 18.78 -25.99
C ARG A 268 5.64 19.23 -25.36
N ARG A 269 5.44 18.97 -24.06
CA ARG A 269 4.24 19.42 -23.31
C ARG A 269 4.11 20.95 -23.31
N GLN A 270 5.22 21.67 -23.23
CA GLN A 270 5.21 23.13 -23.25
C GLN A 270 4.72 23.68 -24.60
N ARG A 271 5.15 23.09 -25.73
CA ARG A 271 4.64 23.48 -27.06
C ARG A 271 3.15 23.20 -27.23
N GLU A 272 2.67 22.08 -26.69
CA GLU A 272 1.25 21.72 -26.73
C GLU A 272 0.40 22.70 -25.90
N GLN A 273 0.90 23.13 -24.73
CA GLN A 273 0.24 24.18 -23.94
C GLN A 273 0.25 25.54 -24.65
N GLU A 274 1.37 25.96 -25.25
CA GLU A 274 1.45 27.23 -25.99
C GLU A 274 0.49 27.23 -27.20
N GLN A 275 0.36 26.10 -27.91
CA GLN A 275 -0.61 25.95 -28.99
C GLN A 275 -2.06 26.03 -28.49
N PHE A 276 -2.36 25.41 -27.35
CA PHE A 276 -3.68 25.50 -26.72
C PHE A 276 -4.03 26.94 -26.35
N TRP A 277 -3.11 27.67 -25.69
CA TRP A 277 -3.35 29.07 -25.32
C TRP A 277 -3.50 30.00 -26.53
N GLN A 278 -2.72 29.79 -27.60
CA GLN A 278 -2.89 30.51 -28.87
C GLN A 278 -4.29 30.28 -29.48
N GLN A 279 -4.76 29.03 -29.46
CA GLN A 279 -6.09 28.69 -29.96
C GLN A 279 -7.21 29.32 -29.11
N VAL A 280 -7.08 29.34 -27.79
CA VAL A 280 -8.05 29.98 -26.89
C VAL A 280 -8.08 31.49 -27.13
N HIS A 281 -6.93 32.17 -27.16
CA HIS A 281 -6.89 33.63 -27.40
C HIS A 281 -7.43 34.03 -28.78
N SER A 282 -7.27 33.19 -29.80
CA SER A 282 -7.88 33.43 -31.12
C SER A 282 -9.41 33.39 -31.09
N ARG A 283 -10.02 32.62 -30.17
CA ARG A 283 -11.47 32.56 -30.00
C ARG A 283 -12.01 33.78 -29.25
N ASP A 284 -11.25 34.33 -28.31
CA ASP A 284 -11.69 35.52 -27.57
C ASP A 284 -11.80 36.76 -28.48
N HIS A 285 -10.93 36.91 -29.47
CA HIS A 285 -11.06 37.97 -30.49
C HIS A 285 -12.32 37.85 -31.36
N ILE A 286 -12.89 36.65 -31.51
CA ILE A 286 -14.13 36.43 -32.27
C ILE A 286 -15.36 36.88 -31.48
N VAL A 287 -15.31 36.87 -30.14
CA VAL A 287 -16.45 37.25 -29.28
C VAL A 287 -16.57 38.79 -29.18
N ASP A 288 -15.45 39.52 -29.22
CA ASP A 288 -15.50 41.00 -29.24
C ASP A 288 -16.13 41.55 -30.53
N LEU A 289 -15.95 40.88 -31.66
CA LEU A 289 -16.54 41.27 -32.96
C LEU A 289 -18.06 41.03 -33.04
N THR A 290 -18.62 40.13 -32.24
CA THR A 290 -20.07 39.88 -32.20
C THR A 290 -20.80 40.78 -31.22
N LEU A 291 -20.15 41.22 -30.13
CA LEU A 291 -20.73 42.19 -29.20
C LEU A 291 -20.84 43.61 -29.80
N GLN A 292 -19.94 44.00 -30.70
CA GLN A 292 -20.00 45.33 -31.33
C GLN A 292 -21.11 45.48 -32.38
N ARG A 293 -21.81 44.40 -32.77
CA ARG A 293 -22.91 44.44 -33.75
C ARG A 293 -24.32 44.50 -33.15
N VAL A 294 -24.44 44.48 -31.82
CA VAL A 294 -25.74 44.53 -31.12
C VAL A 294 -25.83 45.78 -30.25
N SER A 295 -25.63 46.95 -30.86
CA SER A 295 -25.98 48.23 -30.22
C SER A 295 -26.25 49.32 -31.25
N THR A 296 -27.27 49.15 -32.09
CA THR A 296 -28.04 50.27 -32.65
C THR A 296 -29.41 49.79 -33.10
N GLY A 297 -30.48 50.38 -32.55
CA GLY A 297 -31.80 50.34 -33.16
C GLY A 297 -32.97 49.95 -32.24
N PHE A 298 -33.13 50.63 -31.11
CA PHE A 298 -34.41 50.68 -30.42
C PHE A 298 -35.37 51.54 -31.25
N LYS A 299 -36.49 50.98 -31.71
CA LYS A 299 -37.69 51.76 -32.08
C LYS A 299 -38.92 50.99 -31.64
N GLU A 300 -39.68 51.62 -30.75
CA GLU A 300 -40.99 51.20 -30.27
C GLU A 300 -41.97 50.96 -31.42
N GLU A 301 -42.84 49.97 -31.27
CA GLU A 301 -44.30 50.17 -31.13
C GLU A 301 -45.03 48.82 -31.16
N GLY A 302 -45.90 48.60 -30.17
CA GLY A 302 -47.25 48.12 -30.43
C GLY A 302 -47.51 46.60 -30.42
N VAL A 303 -48.40 46.27 -29.48
CA VAL A 303 -49.49 45.26 -29.57
C VAL A 303 -49.25 43.91 -28.90
N ALA A 304 -50.17 43.66 -27.97
CA ALA A 304 -50.32 42.53 -27.08
C ALA A 304 -50.56 41.19 -27.79
N SER A 305 -50.15 40.08 -27.16
CA SER A 305 -51.03 38.94 -26.89
C SER A 305 -50.32 37.80 -26.14
N VAL A 306 -51.04 37.30 -25.12
CA VAL A 306 -51.17 35.90 -24.72
C VAL A 306 -49.98 35.23 -24.00
N TRP A 307 -50.26 34.92 -22.73
CA TRP A 307 -49.54 34.01 -21.86
C TRP A 307 -49.74 32.55 -22.28
N GLU A 308 -48.66 31.77 -22.40
CA GLU A 308 -48.62 30.33 -22.11
C GLU A 308 -47.16 29.81 -22.14
N PRO A 309 -46.67 29.12 -21.08
CA PRO A 309 -45.45 28.34 -21.17
C PRO A 309 -45.76 26.84 -21.32
N ILE A 310 -45.47 26.29 -22.50
CA ILE A 310 -45.42 24.83 -22.75
C ILE A 310 -43.96 24.39 -22.57
N TYR A 311 -43.63 23.77 -21.44
CA TYR A 311 -42.42 22.97 -21.30
C TYR A 311 -42.72 21.54 -21.79
N GLU A 312 -42.29 21.21 -23.01
CA GLU A 312 -42.22 19.82 -23.47
C GLU A 312 -41.03 19.13 -22.79
N SER A 313 -41.33 18.10 -21.98
CA SER A 313 -40.34 17.14 -21.47
C SER A 313 -40.52 15.82 -22.23
N PRO A 314 -39.50 15.31 -22.96
CA PRO A 314 -39.62 14.00 -23.59
C PRO A 314 -39.42 12.88 -22.57
N ILE A 315 -40.49 12.10 -22.40
CA ILE A 315 -40.57 10.83 -21.66
C ILE A 315 -39.61 9.80 -22.26
N SER A 316 -38.80 9.19 -21.39
CA SER A 316 -37.94 8.05 -21.68
C SER A 316 -38.76 6.76 -21.65
N THR A 317 -38.88 6.10 -22.81
CA THR A 317 -39.56 4.81 -22.96
C THR A 317 -38.56 3.67 -22.78
N PHE A 318 -38.66 2.89 -21.70
CA PHE A 318 -37.93 1.64 -21.52
C PHE A 318 -38.81 0.46 -21.92
N THR A 319 -38.58 -0.09 -23.11
CA THR A 319 -39.24 -1.30 -23.61
C THR A 319 -38.51 -2.53 -23.08
N ARG A 320 -39.21 -3.38 -22.32
CA ARG A 320 -38.76 -4.72 -21.91
C ARG A 320 -39.12 -5.73 -23.02
N PRO A 321 -38.23 -6.65 -23.43
CA PRO A 321 -38.65 -7.75 -24.30
C PRO A 321 -39.25 -8.93 -23.50
N PRO A 322 -40.16 -9.71 -24.10
CA PRO A 322 -40.79 -10.86 -23.46
C PRO A 322 -39.89 -12.10 -23.49
N GLY A 323 -40.09 -12.97 -22.49
CA GLY A 323 -39.48 -14.28 -22.43
C GLY A 323 -40.06 -15.25 -23.44
N TYR A 324 -39.19 -16.12 -23.93
CA TYR A 324 -39.39 -17.55 -24.19
C TYR A 324 -38.07 -18.25 -23.86
#